data_AF-A0A4Z1QZZ5-F1
#
_entry.id   AF-A0A4Z1QZZ5-F1
#
_cell.length_a   1.000
_cell.length_b   1.000
_cell.length_c   1.000
_cell.angle_alpha   90.00
_cell.angle_beta   90.00
_cell.angle_gamma   90.00
#
_symmetry.space_group_name_H-M   'P 1'
#
loop_
_entity.id
_entity.type
_entity.pdbx_description
1 polymer ?
#
loop_
_entity_poly.entity_id
_entity_poly.type
_entity_poly.pdbx_seq_one_letter_code
_entity_poly.pdbx_strand_id
1 'polypeptide(L)' 'MTTRVDSASDDRTVNNTMRHAYRVLSPEEKAAMGEIKDMGLAFHDRIAALGNSREVSLAKTKVEEAVMWAVKHLTA' A
#
# COMPACT_ATOMS: atom_id res chain seq x y z
N MET A 1 -17.24 -12.52 10.95
CA MET A 1 -16.60 -11.27 11.43
C MET A 1 -15.26 -11.13 10.72
N THR A 2 -15.10 -10.14 9.84
CA THR A 2 -13.81 -9.91 9.16
C THR A 2 -12.96 -9.00 10.04
N THR A 3 -12.06 -9.58 10.81
CA THR A 3 -11.02 -8.83 11.54
C THR A 3 -10.06 -8.22 10.53
N ARG A 4 -10.12 -6.90 10.34
CA ARG A 4 -9.16 -6.14 9.53
C ARG A 4 -8.07 -5.60 10.45
N VAL A 5 -6.82 -5.85 10.11
CA VAL A 5 -5.65 -5.26 10.80
C VAL A 5 -5.31 -3.96 10.09
N ASP A 6 -5.21 -2.86 10.84
CA ASP A 6 -4.81 -1.58 10.28
C ASP A 6 -3.35 -1.65 9.81
N SER A 7 -3.13 -1.33 8.54
CA SER A 7 -1.82 -1.29 7.90
C SER A 7 -0.98 -0.07 8.27
N ALA A 8 -1.42 0.76 9.21
CA ALA A 8 -0.64 1.77 9.94
C ALA A 8 -0.35 1.35 11.40
N SER A 9 -1.12 0.42 11.97
CA SER A 9 -0.94 -0.08 13.34
C SER A 9 0.30 -0.98 13.50
N ASP A 10 0.76 -1.10 14.75
CA ASP A 10 1.78 -2.04 15.20
C ASP A 10 1.26 -3.48 15.29
N ASP A 11 -0.07 -3.66 15.27
CA ASP A 11 -0.73 -4.98 15.24
C ASP A 11 -0.33 -5.81 14.01
N ARG A 12 0.25 -5.19 12.97
CA ARG A 12 0.84 -5.90 11.81
C ARG A 12 1.96 -6.86 12.20
N THR A 13 2.64 -6.60 13.32
CA THR A 13 3.82 -7.36 13.76
C THR A 13 3.43 -8.72 14.36
N VAL A 14 2.19 -8.84 14.87
CA VAL A 14 1.70 -10.00 15.62
C VAL A 14 1.16 -11.10 14.70
N ASN A 15 0.71 -10.76 13.49
CA ASN A 15 -0.02 -11.67 12.60
C ASN A 15 0.87 -12.23 11.48
N ASN A 16 1.90 -13.03 11.82
CA ASN A 16 2.78 -13.61 10.82
C ASN A 16 3.24 -15.05 11.12
N THR A 17 2.61 -16.01 10.46
CA THR A 17 2.94 -17.44 10.56
C THR A 17 4.26 -17.81 9.85
N MET A 18 4.70 -17.03 8.86
CA MET A 18 5.81 -17.40 7.96
C MET A 18 7.02 -16.47 7.99
N ARG A 19 6.92 -15.26 8.56
CA ARG A 19 8.04 -14.31 8.67
C ARG A 19 8.21 -13.84 10.12
N HIS A 20 9.41 -14.06 10.66
CA HIS A 20 9.67 -14.18 12.09
C HIS A 20 9.63 -12.87 12.90
N ALA A 21 9.67 -11.70 12.27
CA ALA A 21 9.40 -10.40 12.90
C ALA A 21 9.23 -9.31 11.83
N TYR A 22 8.37 -8.32 12.10
CA TYR A 22 8.33 -7.06 11.34
C TYR A 22 8.99 -5.95 12.16
N ARG A 23 9.76 -5.09 11.49
CA ARG A 23 10.26 -3.85 12.10
C ARG A 23 9.07 -2.96 12.49
N VAL A 24 9.11 -2.41 13.70
CA VAL A 24 8.19 -1.36 14.12
C VAL A 24 8.57 -0.07 13.40
N LEU A 25 7.60 0.52 12.71
CA LEU A 25 7.78 1.75 11.97
C LEU A 25 7.70 2.96 12.91
N SER A 26 8.51 3.97 12.63
CA SER A 26 8.37 5.26 13.29
C SER A 26 7.02 5.93 12.94
N PRO A 27 6.55 6.89 13.74
CA PRO A 27 5.35 7.67 13.41
C PRO A 27 5.41 8.30 12.02
N GLU A 28 6.58 8.82 11.63
CA GLU A 28 6.83 9.42 10.33
C GLU A 28 6.73 8.39 9.20
N GLU A 29 7.28 7.19 9.39
CA GLU A 29 7.20 6.11 8.41
C GLU A 29 5.77 5.57 8.25
N LYS A 30 5.00 5.53 9.34
CA LYS A 30 3.57 5.20 9.31
C LYS A 30 2.78 6.24 8.52
N ALA A 31 3.04 7.53 8.76
CA ALA A 31 2.42 8.62 8.02
C ALA A 31 2.77 8.56 6.52
N ALA A 32 4.06 8.44 6.19
CA ALA A 32 4.54 8.36 4.81
C ALA A 32 3.91 7.17 4.05
N MET A 33 3.80 6.01 4.69
CA MET A 33 3.12 4.86 4.10
C MET A 33 1.63 5.10 3.84
N GLY A 34 0.93 5.80 4.75
CA GLY A 34 -0.46 6.21 4.57
C GLY A 34 -0.60 7.13 3.37
N GLU A 35 0.19 8.21 3.34
CA GLU A 35 0.19 9.18 2.25
C GLU A 35 0.48 8.55 0.88
N ILE A 36 1.46 7.64 0.79
CA ILE A 36 1.78 6.91 -0.44
C ILE A 36 0.58 6.08 -0.93
N LYS A 37 -0.12 5.40 -0.01
CA LYS A 37 -1.30 4.60 -0.37
C LYS A 37 -2.45 5.48 -0.83
N ASP A 38 -2.70 6.58 -0.13
CA ASP A 38 -3.78 7.51 -0.45
C ASP A 38 -3.53 8.20 -1.81
N MET A 39 -2.31 8.65 -2.07
CA MET A 39 -1.91 9.19 -3.38
C MET A 39 -2.02 8.15 -4.50
N GLY A 40 -1.58 6.92 -4.23
CA GLY A 40 -1.69 5.79 -5.16
C GLY A 40 -3.14 5.49 -5.53
N LEU A 41 -4.03 5.42 -4.53
CA LEU A 41 -5.46 5.21 -4.73
C LEU A 41 -6.09 6.35 -5.52
N ALA A 42 -5.84 7.60 -5.12
CA ALA A 42 -6.39 8.78 -5.80
C ALA A 42 -5.97 8.83 -7.28
N PHE A 43 -4.70 8.53 -7.58
CA PHE A 43 -4.23 8.52 -8.97
C PHE A 43 -4.81 7.34 -9.77
N HIS A 44 -4.82 6.14 -9.17
CA HIS A 44 -5.42 4.95 -9.77
C HIS A 44 -6.90 5.18 -10.13
N ASP A 45 -7.68 5.80 -9.24
CA ASP A 45 -9.09 6.11 -9.46
C ASP A 45 -9.28 7.17 -10.54
N ARG A 46 -8.39 8.19 -10.58
CA ARG A 46 -8.40 9.19 -11.65
C ARG A 46 -8.16 8.58 -13.02
N ILE A 47 -7.26 7.60 -13.12
CA ILE A 47 -6.97 6.84 -14.34
C ILE A 47 -8.19 5.96 -14.69
N ALA A 48 -8.79 5.27 -13.72
CA ALA A 48 -9.96 4.43 -13.95
C ALA A 48 -11.15 5.22 -14.51
N ALA A 49 -11.31 6.49 -14.10
CA ALA A 49 -12.35 7.37 -14.61
C ALA A 49 -12.19 7.75 -16.10
N LEU A 50 -11.06 7.40 -16.75
CA LEU A 50 -10.86 7.63 -18.19
C LEU A 50 -11.53 6.56 -19.09
N GLY A 51 -12.10 5.51 -18.50
CA GLY A 51 -12.76 4.41 -19.21
C GLY A 51 -11.90 3.16 -19.27
N ASN A 52 -12.15 2.30 -20.27
CA ASN A 52 -11.50 0.99 -20.37
C ASN A 52 -10.70 0.88 -21.68
N SER A 53 -9.37 0.96 -21.58
CA SER A 53 -8.44 0.68 -22.67
C SER A 53 -7.24 -0.13 -22.16
N ARG A 54 -6.41 -0.60 -23.10
CA ARG A 54 -5.15 -1.28 -22.77
C ARG A 54 -4.22 -0.35 -21.99
N GLU A 55 -4.10 0.90 -22.43
CA GLU A 55 -3.25 1.94 -21.83
C GLU A 55 -3.71 2.27 -20.42
N VAL A 56 -5.03 2.41 -20.20
CA VAL A 56 -5.61 2.61 -18.87
C VAL A 56 -5.30 1.43 -17.96
N SER A 57 -5.43 0.20 -18.45
CA SER A 57 -5.13 -1.01 -17.68
C SER A 57 -3.66 -1.06 -17.27
N LEU A 58 -2.74 -0.78 -18.20
CA LEU A 58 -1.31 -0.73 -17.94
C LEU A 58 -0.94 0.36 -16.93
N ALA A 59 -1.51 1.56 -17.08
CA ALA A 59 -1.24 2.68 -16.17
C ALA A 59 -1.67 2.34 -14.73
N LYS A 60 -2.86 1.77 -14.55
CA LYS A 60 -3.35 1.32 -13.23
C LYS A 60 -2.40 0.31 -12.58
N THR A 61 -2.02 -0.75 -13.31
CA THR A 61 -1.06 -1.74 -12.81
C THR A 61 0.28 -1.12 -12.42
N LYS A 62 0.76 -0.12 -13.18
CA LYS A 62 2.02 0.56 -12.86
C LYS A 62 1.91 1.44 -11.61
N VAL A 63 0.75 2.04 -11.35
CA VAL A 63 0.50 2.74 -10.08
C VAL A 63 0.53 1.77 -8.91
N GLU A 64 -0.16 0.62 -9.02
CA GLU A 64 -0.15 -0.42 -7.98
C GLU A 64 1.27 -0.93 -7.69
N GLU A 65 2.06 -1.21 -8.74
CA GLU A 65 3.45 -1.64 -8.62
C GLU A 65 4.34 -0.58 -7.95
N ALA A 66 4.17 0.69 -8.31
CA ALA A 66 4.92 1.79 -7.70
C ALA A 66 4.62 1.92 -6.20
N VAL A 67 3.33 1.86 -5.81
CA VAL A 67 2.90 1.89 -4.40
C VAL A 67 3.49 0.70 -3.64
N MET A 68 3.45 -0.50 -4.23
CA MET A 68 3.99 -1.71 -3.62
C MET A 68 5.49 -1.56 -3.32
N TRP A 69 6.29 -1.13 -4.30
CA TRP A 69 7.75 -0.98 -4.11
C TRP A 69 8.09 0.10 -3.09
N ALA A 70 7.36 1.23 -3.08
CA ALA A 70 7.57 2.29 -2.11
C ALA A 70 7.23 1.85 -0.67
N VAL A 71 6.09 1.17 -0.47
CA VAL A 71 5.72 0.62 0.85
C VAL A 71 6.67 -0.50 1.28
N LYS A 72 7.13 -1.33 0.34
CA LYS A 72 8.13 -2.37 0.62
C LYS A 72 9.44 -1.76 1.11
N HIS A 73 9.89 -0.63 0.58
CA HIS A 73 11.06 0.07 1.09
C HIS A 73 10.87 0.52 2.54
N LEU A 74 9.71 1.10 2.88
CA LEU A 74 9.41 1.53 4.26
C LEU A 74 9.32 0.34 5.24
N THR A 75 8.80 -0.80 4.78
CA THR A 75 8.52 -1.98 5.63
C THR A 75 9.57 -3.09 5.55
N ALA A 76 10.70 -2.83 4.88
CA ALA A 76 11.78 -3.80 4.69
C ALA A 76 12.34 -4.30 6.03
#